data_AF-A0AAV1QEG7-F1
#
_entry.id   AF-A0AAV1QEG7-F1
#
_cell.length_a   1.000
_cell.length_b   1.000
_cell.length_c   1.000
_cell.angle_alpha   90.00
_cell.angle_beta   90.00
_cell.angle_gamma   90.00
#
_symmetry.space_group_name_H-M   'P 1'
#
loop_
_entity.id
_entity.type
_entity.pdbx_description
1 polymer ?
#
loop_
_entity_poly.entity_id
_entity_poly.type
_entity_poly.pdbx_seq_one_letter_code
_entity_poly.pdbx_strand_id
1 'polypeptide(L)'
;MVKKNGGSCYTNEMLQEAEAAIKKEVKKILKEKEEEMKKEREELERKHEEEMEAMKRRIEKQRAEIEQEREQREKQLQENIQKEREKRKKEQEKREEEYKKRKRQEDIQQQEREQELAALEKKIKSESEEKEIIDKKLMENREEMRKEREDWEKKQKEMWEKRNQEDEQRRQEEQRRIKKLQDEYEQEREKYEKKRKEDDQIRREQEEQERKELEEKYKKKMEDMKTKYEEEARKQAEEFNEFRQKYMKDFEALIETHGEELKDLKQRHEKEMEQTEETHSEEYKLLQDLTKHKEKELKEELKGKEKELKDDMEKMKNKEERISELEDLKEKQQQEINDLKKKYQEKCTIL
;
A
#
# COMPACT_ATOMS: atom_id res chain seq x y z
N MET A 1 52.29 27.81 -2.13
CA MET A 1 51.18 27.26 -2.92
C MET A 1 50.88 25.84 -2.45
N VAL A 2 49.68 25.69 -1.88
CA VAL A 2 48.92 24.53 -1.39
C VAL A 2 49.52 23.13 -1.65
N LYS A 3 49.85 22.42 -0.56
CA LYS A 3 50.18 20.98 -0.54
C LYS A 3 49.00 20.18 -1.09
N LYS A 4 49.32 19.21 -1.96
CA LYS A 4 48.42 18.26 -2.65
C LYS A 4 47.10 18.00 -1.92
N ASN A 5 45.99 18.35 -2.55
CA ASN A 5 44.65 17.96 -2.12
C ASN A 5 44.57 16.43 -1.94
N GLY A 6 44.34 16.01 -0.70
CA GLY A 6 44.13 14.62 -0.28
C GLY A 6 42.76 14.12 -0.74
N GLY A 7 42.76 13.35 -1.81
CA GLY A 7 41.54 12.81 -2.44
C GLY A 7 41.08 11.45 -1.91
N SER A 8 41.50 10.96 -0.75
CA SER A 8 41.12 9.62 -0.27
C SER A 8 40.84 9.59 1.23
N CYS A 9 39.80 10.30 1.68
CA CYS A 9 39.33 10.19 3.07
C CYS A 9 38.55 8.89 3.34
N TYR A 10 38.21 8.11 2.30
CA TYR A 10 37.50 6.85 2.42
C TYR A 10 38.17 5.81 1.51
N THR A 11 38.69 4.74 2.10
CA THR A 11 39.25 3.60 1.37
C THR A 11 38.21 2.49 1.23
N ASN A 12 38.33 1.66 0.19
CA ASN A 12 37.47 0.49 0.02
C ASN A 12 37.55 -0.47 1.23
N GLU A 13 38.71 -0.53 1.89
CA GLU A 13 38.91 -1.31 3.12
C GLU A 13 38.08 -0.75 4.28
N MET A 14 38.01 0.58 4.44
CA MET A 14 37.14 1.22 5.46
C MET A 14 35.66 0.95 5.19
N LEU A 15 35.23 0.93 3.93
CA LEU A 15 33.86 0.57 3.57
C LEU A 15 33.54 -0.88 3.95
N GLN A 16 34.45 -1.82 3.68
CA GLN A 16 34.29 -3.21 4.06
C GLN A 16 34.29 -3.41 5.58
N GLU A 17 35.16 -2.71 6.32
CA GLU A 17 35.19 -2.72 7.79
C GLU A 17 33.86 -2.21 8.36
N ALA A 18 33.33 -1.11 7.82
CA ALA A 18 32.03 -0.55 8.22
C ALA A 18 30.87 -1.51 7.93
N GLU A 19 30.80 -2.09 6.73
CA GLU A 19 29.76 -3.07 6.39
C GLU A 19 29.82 -4.32 7.27
N ALA A 20 31.02 -4.81 7.57
CA ALA A 20 31.21 -5.97 8.44
C ALA A 20 30.76 -5.66 9.88
N ALA A 21 31.10 -4.48 10.40
CA ALA A 21 30.68 -4.02 11.72
C ALA A 21 29.15 -3.88 11.81
N ILE A 22 28.51 -3.27 10.80
CA ILE A 22 27.04 -3.15 10.73
C ILE A 22 26.40 -4.54 10.70
N LYS A 23 26.87 -5.46 9.85
CA LYS A 23 26.32 -6.84 9.77
C LYS A 23 26.45 -7.60 11.09
N LYS A 24 27.55 -7.42 11.83
CA LYS A 24 27.77 -8.04 13.14
C LYS A 24 26.79 -7.48 14.18
N GLU A 25 26.62 -6.16 14.22
CA GLU A 25 25.71 -5.53 15.19
C GLU A 25 24.24 -5.82 14.89
N VAL A 26 23.82 -5.84 13.61
CA VAL A 26 22.47 -6.27 13.19
C VAL A 26 22.16 -7.67 13.74
N LYS A 27 23.08 -8.63 13.60
CA LYS A 27 22.88 -9.99 14.12
C LYS A 27 22.76 -10.03 15.64
N LYS A 28 23.43 -9.13 16.35
CA LYS A 28 23.37 -9.05 17.81
C LYS A 28 22.04 -8.44 18.27
N ILE A 29 21.61 -7.35 17.64
CA ILE A 29 20.32 -6.69 17.92
C ILE A 29 19.15 -7.63 17.63
N LEU A 30 19.18 -8.36 16.50
CA LEU A 30 18.12 -9.31 16.17
C LEU A 30 18.04 -10.47 17.17
N LYS A 31 19.16 -10.92 17.74
CA LYS A 31 19.16 -11.93 18.82
C LYS A 31 18.59 -11.38 20.12
N GLU A 32 18.88 -10.13 20.44
CA GLU A 32 18.35 -9.48 21.64
C GLU A 32 16.84 -9.25 21.53
N LYS A 33 16.37 -8.84 20.35
CA LYS A 33 14.94 -8.69 20.04
C LYS A 33 14.22 -10.00 19.68
N GLU A 34 14.91 -11.15 19.69
CA GLU A 34 14.33 -12.43 19.27
C GLU A 34 13.12 -12.83 20.12
N GLU A 35 13.19 -12.61 21.44
CA GLU A 35 12.06 -12.90 22.32
C GLU A 35 10.85 -11.98 22.08
N GLU A 36 11.10 -10.71 21.75
CA GLU A 36 10.05 -9.73 21.42
C GLU A 36 9.36 -10.13 20.11
N MET A 37 10.15 -10.42 19.07
CA MET A 37 9.66 -10.93 17.78
C MET A 37 8.83 -12.22 17.95
N LYS A 38 9.29 -13.12 18.84
CA LYS A 38 8.59 -14.38 19.10
C LYS A 38 7.23 -14.14 19.76
N LYS A 39 7.15 -13.26 20.77
CA LYS A 39 5.88 -12.89 21.42
C LYS A 39 4.91 -12.24 20.44
N GLU A 40 5.38 -11.30 19.62
CA GLU A 40 4.52 -10.64 18.63
C GLU A 40 4.03 -11.63 17.55
N ARG A 41 4.90 -12.56 17.12
CA ARG A 41 4.53 -13.66 16.23
C ARG A 41 3.45 -14.55 16.84
N GLU A 42 3.61 -14.98 18.08
CA GLU A 42 2.62 -15.80 18.79
C GLU A 42 1.29 -15.06 18.93
N GLU A 43 1.29 -13.75 19.20
CA GLU A 43 0.07 -12.95 19.25
C GLU A 43 -0.61 -12.83 17.89
N LEU A 44 0.16 -12.63 16.81
CA LEU A 44 -0.35 -12.61 15.44
C LEU A 44 -0.94 -13.96 15.04
N GLU A 45 -0.27 -15.06 15.39
CA GLU A 45 -0.73 -16.42 15.14
C GLU A 45 -2.02 -16.72 15.90
N ARG A 46 -2.12 -16.34 17.18
CA ARG A 46 -3.36 -16.48 17.96
C ARG A 46 -4.51 -15.69 17.34
N LYS A 47 -4.30 -14.43 16.95
CA LYS A 47 -5.33 -13.62 16.28
C LYS A 47 -5.79 -14.24 14.96
N HIS A 48 -4.85 -14.78 14.18
CA HIS A 48 -5.19 -15.45 12.93
C HIS A 48 -5.99 -16.74 13.17
N GLU A 49 -5.60 -17.54 14.16
CA GLU A 49 -6.33 -18.76 14.54
C GLU A 49 -7.76 -18.43 15.02
N GLU A 50 -7.91 -17.40 15.85
CA GLU A 50 -9.22 -16.90 16.29
C GLU A 50 -10.10 -16.42 15.11
N GLU A 51 -9.53 -15.67 14.16
CA GLU A 51 -10.23 -15.22 12.94
C GLU A 51 -10.65 -16.41 12.06
N MET A 52 -9.78 -17.42 11.91
CA MET A 52 -10.04 -18.65 11.15
C MET A 52 -11.14 -19.50 11.80
N GLU A 53 -11.11 -19.66 13.13
CA GLU A 53 -12.17 -20.35 13.86
C GLU A 53 -13.50 -19.62 13.77
N ALA A 54 -13.50 -18.29 13.90
CA ALA A 54 -14.71 -17.48 13.80
C ALA A 54 -15.33 -17.61 12.40
N MET A 55 -14.51 -17.54 11.34
CA MET A 55 -14.92 -17.79 9.97
C MET A 55 -15.51 -19.20 9.81
N LYS A 56 -14.82 -20.24 10.30
CA LYS A 56 -15.29 -21.63 10.21
C LYS A 56 -16.65 -21.81 10.89
N ARG A 57 -16.84 -21.26 12.10
CA ARG A 57 -18.12 -21.30 12.83
C ARG A 57 -19.24 -20.58 12.06
N ARG A 58 -18.94 -19.45 11.41
CA ARG A 58 -19.91 -18.72 10.59
C ARG A 58 -20.34 -19.55 9.38
N ILE A 59 -19.38 -20.14 8.67
CA ILE A 59 -19.63 -21.00 7.51
C ILE A 59 -20.46 -22.23 7.92
N GLU A 60 -20.11 -22.88 9.02
CA GLU A 60 -20.83 -24.05 9.52
C GLU A 60 -22.28 -23.73 9.89
N LYS A 61 -22.53 -22.58 10.54
CA LYS A 61 -23.89 -22.11 10.81
C LYS A 61 -24.69 -21.88 9.54
N GLN A 62 -24.12 -21.17 8.56
CA GLN A 62 -24.80 -20.93 7.28
C GLN A 62 -25.10 -22.24 6.53
N ARG A 63 -24.16 -23.20 6.55
CA ARG A 63 -24.38 -24.53 5.98
C ARG A 63 -25.52 -25.28 6.68
N ALA A 64 -25.57 -25.24 8.00
CA ALA A 64 -26.63 -25.88 8.77
C ALA A 64 -28.01 -25.25 8.51
N GLU A 65 -28.10 -23.92 8.46
CA GLU A 65 -29.34 -23.20 8.14
C GLU A 65 -29.85 -23.54 6.73
N ILE A 66 -28.96 -23.53 5.74
CA ILE A 66 -29.29 -23.89 4.36
C ILE A 66 -29.76 -25.35 4.28
N GLU A 67 -29.07 -26.28 4.96
CA GLU A 67 -29.45 -27.69 4.95
C GLU A 67 -30.82 -27.92 5.62
N GLN A 68 -31.10 -27.24 6.73
CA GLN A 68 -32.41 -27.29 7.37
C GLN A 68 -33.52 -26.73 6.48
N GLU A 69 -33.30 -25.60 5.82
CA GLU A 69 -34.26 -25.04 4.87
C GLU A 69 -34.50 -25.98 3.69
N ARG A 70 -33.45 -26.63 3.17
CA ARG A 70 -33.55 -27.65 2.11
C ARG A 70 -34.37 -28.85 2.56
N GLU A 71 -34.08 -29.39 3.73
CA GLU A 71 -34.80 -30.54 4.27
C GLU A 71 -36.29 -30.24 4.46
N GLN A 72 -36.63 -29.04 4.94
CA GLN A 72 -38.02 -28.59 5.05
C GLN A 72 -38.72 -28.47 3.69
N ARG A 73 -38.06 -27.87 2.70
CA ARG A 73 -38.61 -27.75 1.33
C ARG A 73 -38.79 -29.12 0.67
N GLU A 74 -37.85 -30.04 0.85
CA GLU A 74 -37.94 -31.40 0.31
C GLU A 74 -39.08 -32.19 0.97
N LYS A 75 -39.25 -32.10 2.30
CA LYS A 75 -40.41 -32.69 3.00
C LYS A 75 -41.74 -32.15 2.48
N GLN A 76 -41.86 -30.83 2.31
CA GLN A 76 -43.08 -30.22 1.76
C GLN A 76 -43.38 -30.70 0.34
N LEU A 77 -42.35 -30.79 -0.50
CA LEU A 77 -42.49 -31.28 -1.87
C LEU A 77 -42.92 -32.76 -1.87
N GLN A 78 -42.28 -33.60 -1.07
CA GLN A 78 -42.64 -35.02 -0.93
C GLN A 78 -44.07 -35.22 -0.46
N GLU A 79 -44.52 -34.46 0.54
CA GLU A 79 -45.92 -34.51 1.00
C GLU A 79 -46.90 -34.12 -0.10
N ASN A 80 -46.61 -33.08 -0.89
CA ASN A 80 -47.47 -32.62 -1.97
C ASN A 80 -47.60 -33.69 -3.06
N ILE A 81 -46.49 -34.33 -3.46
CA ILE A 81 -46.49 -35.46 -4.40
C ILE A 81 -47.32 -36.61 -3.86
N GLN A 82 -47.13 -36.97 -2.58
CA GLN A 82 -47.84 -38.08 -1.97
C GLN A 82 -49.35 -37.82 -1.95
N LYS A 83 -49.77 -36.61 -1.57
CA LYS A 83 -51.17 -36.17 -1.60
C LYS A 83 -51.75 -36.24 -3.02
N GLU A 84 -51.01 -35.82 -4.04
CA GLU A 84 -51.47 -35.89 -5.43
C GLU A 84 -51.60 -37.35 -5.91
N ARG A 85 -50.60 -38.20 -5.63
CA ARG A 85 -50.64 -39.63 -5.96
C ARG A 85 -51.82 -40.34 -5.31
N GLU A 86 -52.10 -40.06 -4.04
CA GLU A 86 -53.24 -40.63 -3.32
C GLU A 86 -54.59 -40.17 -3.91
N LYS A 87 -54.72 -38.90 -4.30
CA LYS A 87 -55.94 -38.39 -4.96
C LYS A 87 -56.18 -39.11 -6.28
N ARG A 88 -55.16 -39.23 -7.13
CA ARG A 88 -55.25 -39.92 -8.42
C ARG A 88 -55.61 -41.40 -8.26
N LYS A 89 -55.00 -42.08 -7.29
CA LYS A 89 -55.29 -43.49 -6.99
C LYS A 89 -56.75 -43.68 -6.56
N LYS A 90 -57.25 -42.85 -5.64
CA LYS A 90 -58.66 -42.89 -5.19
C LYS A 90 -59.63 -42.60 -6.33
N GLU A 91 -59.29 -41.68 -7.23
CA GLU A 91 -60.10 -41.38 -8.41
C GLU A 91 -60.15 -42.56 -9.40
N GLN A 92 -59.04 -43.26 -9.59
CA GLN A 92 -58.98 -44.48 -10.41
C GLN A 92 -59.80 -45.61 -9.77
N GLU A 93 -59.64 -45.85 -8.46
CA GLU A 93 -60.39 -46.88 -7.74
C GLU A 93 -61.90 -46.63 -7.82
N LYS A 94 -62.36 -45.39 -7.63
CA LYS A 94 -63.79 -45.03 -7.79
C LYS A 94 -64.32 -45.33 -9.19
N ARG A 95 -63.56 -45.00 -10.23
CA ARG A 95 -63.96 -45.27 -11.62
C ARG A 95 -64.03 -46.78 -11.91
N GLU A 96 -63.07 -47.56 -11.41
CA GLU A 96 -63.08 -49.02 -11.54
C GLU A 96 -64.24 -49.67 -10.76
N GLU A 97 -64.56 -49.16 -9.58
CA GLU A 97 -65.71 -49.61 -8.79
C GLU A 97 -67.05 -49.29 -9.47
N GLU A 98 -67.22 -48.08 -10.00
CA GLU A 98 -68.40 -47.71 -10.78
C GLU A 98 -68.58 -48.59 -12.01
N TYR A 99 -67.48 -48.90 -12.71
CA TYR A 99 -67.48 -49.83 -13.84
C TYR A 99 -67.91 -51.23 -13.40
N LYS A 100 -67.31 -51.77 -12.33
CA LYS A 100 -67.69 -53.09 -11.77
C LYS A 100 -69.16 -53.13 -11.37
N LYS A 101 -69.70 -52.04 -10.81
CA LYS A 101 -71.13 -51.94 -10.46
C LYS A 101 -72.02 -51.97 -11.71
N ARG A 102 -71.71 -51.18 -12.73
CA ARG A 102 -72.47 -51.18 -14.00
C ARG A 102 -72.44 -52.54 -14.67
N LYS A 103 -71.26 -53.17 -14.75
CA LYS A 103 -71.13 -54.52 -15.32
C LYS A 103 -72.00 -55.54 -14.58
N ARG A 104 -71.97 -55.54 -13.24
CA ARG A 104 -72.84 -56.42 -12.45
C ARG A 104 -74.33 -56.15 -12.69
N GLN A 105 -74.73 -54.90 -12.87
CA GLN A 105 -76.13 -54.56 -13.18
C GLN A 105 -76.54 -55.07 -14.56
N GLU A 106 -75.68 -54.92 -15.56
CA GLU A 106 -75.90 -55.46 -16.91
C GLU A 106 -75.98 -56.99 -16.89
N ASP A 107 -75.11 -57.67 -16.13
CA ASP A 107 -75.12 -59.13 -15.97
C ASP A 107 -76.41 -59.62 -15.28
N ILE A 108 -76.89 -58.90 -14.26
CA ILE A 108 -78.18 -59.23 -13.58
C ILE A 108 -79.35 -59.08 -14.55
N GLN A 109 -79.43 -57.95 -15.28
CA GLN A 109 -80.48 -57.72 -16.28
C GLN A 109 -80.45 -58.77 -17.40
N GLN A 110 -79.27 -59.27 -17.75
CA GLN A 110 -79.14 -60.35 -18.71
C GLN A 110 -79.70 -61.67 -18.17
N GLN A 111 -79.36 -62.03 -16.94
CA GLN A 111 -79.88 -63.24 -16.28
C GLN A 111 -81.40 -63.20 -16.11
N GLU A 112 -81.97 -62.05 -15.74
CA GLU A 112 -83.43 -61.88 -15.63
C GLU A 112 -84.14 -62.11 -16.97
N ARG A 113 -83.63 -61.52 -18.06
CA ARG A 113 -84.17 -61.76 -19.41
C ARG A 113 -84.02 -63.22 -19.86
N GLU A 114 -82.92 -63.88 -19.52
CA GLU A 114 -82.74 -65.31 -19.80
C GLU A 114 -83.77 -66.17 -19.05
N GLN A 115 -84.06 -65.84 -17.79
CA GLN A 115 -85.09 -66.52 -16.99
C GLN A 115 -86.50 -66.29 -17.54
N GLU A 116 -86.83 -65.06 -17.94
CA GLU A 116 -88.12 -64.73 -18.57
C GLU A 116 -88.30 -65.48 -19.89
N LEU A 117 -87.27 -65.53 -20.73
CA LEU A 117 -87.28 -66.30 -21.98
C LEU A 117 -87.43 -67.79 -21.73
N ALA A 118 -86.71 -68.36 -20.77
CA ALA A 118 -86.84 -69.77 -20.41
C ALA A 118 -88.24 -70.11 -19.88
N ALA A 119 -88.87 -69.20 -19.13
CA ALA A 119 -90.25 -69.35 -18.66
C ALA A 119 -91.27 -69.27 -19.82
N LEU A 120 -91.08 -68.35 -20.76
CA LEU A 120 -91.89 -68.26 -21.98
C LEU A 120 -91.73 -69.52 -22.85
N GLU A 121 -90.50 -70.03 -23.02
CA GLU A 121 -90.26 -71.26 -23.77
C GLU A 121 -90.92 -72.48 -23.13
N LYS A 122 -90.95 -72.56 -21.79
CA LYS A 122 -91.69 -73.60 -21.07
C LYS A 122 -93.20 -73.52 -21.30
N LYS A 123 -93.79 -72.31 -21.27
CA LYS A 123 -95.21 -72.09 -21.56
C LYS A 123 -95.57 -72.51 -22.98
N ILE A 124 -94.74 -72.13 -23.96
CA ILE A 124 -94.92 -72.52 -25.37
C ILE A 124 -94.80 -74.05 -25.53
N LYS A 125 -93.85 -74.71 -24.86
CA LYS A 125 -93.70 -76.17 -24.90
C LYS A 125 -94.95 -76.88 -24.38
N SER A 126 -95.49 -76.46 -23.24
CA SER A 126 -96.73 -77.04 -22.69
C SER A 126 -97.98 -76.77 -23.55
N GLU A 127 -97.98 -75.71 -24.36
CA GLU A 127 -99.08 -75.37 -25.26
C GLU A 127 -98.97 -76.09 -26.63
N SER A 128 -97.76 -76.54 -26.99
CA SER A 128 -97.48 -77.25 -28.26
C SER A 128 -97.69 -78.76 -28.23
N GLU A 129 -97.95 -79.35 -27.06
CA GLU A 129 -98.16 -80.81 -26.89
C GLU A 129 -99.45 -81.34 -27.55
N GLU A 130 -100.24 -80.52 -28.26
CA GLU A 130 -101.54 -80.93 -28.82
C GLU A 130 -101.63 -81.22 -30.34
N LYS A 131 -100.71 -80.87 -31.28
CA LYS A 131 -100.89 -81.23 -32.73
C LYS A 131 -99.62 -81.34 -33.62
N GLU A 132 -99.49 -82.49 -34.30
CA GLU A 132 -98.36 -82.92 -35.17
C GLU A 132 -98.19 -82.17 -36.53
N ILE A 133 -99.14 -81.36 -36.99
CA ILE A 133 -99.02 -80.57 -38.25
C ILE A 133 -98.58 -79.11 -37.98
N ILE A 134 -98.81 -78.61 -36.75
CA ILE A 134 -98.33 -77.28 -36.33
C ILE A 134 -96.82 -77.33 -36.08
N ASP A 135 -96.30 -78.51 -35.71
CA ASP A 135 -94.90 -78.79 -35.36
C ASP A 135 -93.87 -78.34 -36.42
N LYS A 136 -94.16 -78.49 -37.71
CA LYS A 136 -93.22 -78.11 -38.78
C LYS A 136 -93.08 -76.59 -38.93
N LYS A 137 -94.19 -75.85 -38.86
CA LYS A 137 -94.21 -74.37 -38.85
C LYS A 137 -93.71 -73.80 -37.52
N LEU A 138 -93.97 -74.51 -36.41
CA LEU A 138 -93.39 -74.21 -35.10
C LEU A 138 -91.87 -74.38 -35.11
N MET A 139 -91.34 -75.42 -35.75
CA MET A 139 -89.88 -75.60 -35.90
C MET A 139 -89.25 -74.50 -36.75
N GLU A 140 -89.84 -74.13 -37.89
CA GLU A 140 -89.34 -73.03 -38.73
C GLU A 140 -89.34 -71.70 -37.96
N ASN A 141 -90.42 -71.39 -37.24
CA ASN A 141 -90.52 -70.19 -36.40
C ASN A 141 -89.53 -70.25 -35.22
N ARG A 142 -89.32 -71.42 -34.62
CA ARG A 142 -88.33 -71.63 -33.54
C ARG A 142 -86.89 -71.49 -34.02
N GLU A 143 -86.61 -71.86 -35.27
CA GLU A 143 -85.29 -71.69 -35.89
C GLU A 143 -85.05 -70.23 -36.31
N GLU A 144 -86.07 -69.53 -36.81
CA GLU A 144 -86.02 -68.08 -37.04
C GLU A 144 -85.81 -67.30 -35.73
N MET A 145 -86.57 -67.61 -34.68
CA MET A 145 -86.39 -67.01 -33.35
C MET A 145 -85.00 -67.30 -32.76
N ARG A 146 -84.41 -68.48 -33.05
CA ARG A 146 -83.04 -68.82 -32.65
C ARG A 146 -82.01 -67.99 -33.44
N LYS A 147 -82.19 -67.83 -34.75
CA LYS A 147 -81.31 -66.99 -35.58
C LYS A 147 -81.39 -65.52 -35.19
N GLU A 148 -82.58 -64.99 -34.93
CA GLU A 148 -82.76 -63.63 -34.42
C GLU A 148 -82.08 -63.43 -33.06
N ARG A 149 -82.14 -64.45 -32.19
CA ARG A 149 -81.45 -64.46 -30.90
C ARG A 149 -79.93 -64.49 -31.07
N GLU A 150 -79.42 -65.37 -31.92
CA GLU A 150 -77.98 -65.48 -32.20
C GLU A 150 -77.44 -64.18 -32.83
N ASP A 151 -78.19 -63.57 -33.75
CA ASP A 151 -77.84 -62.28 -34.35
C ASP A 151 -77.89 -61.14 -33.33
N TRP A 152 -78.85 -61.16 -32.41
CA TRP A 152 -78.93 -60.18 -31.32
C TRP A 152 -77.78 -60.35 -30.31
N GLU A 153 -77.47 -61.58 -29.90
CA GLU A 153 -76.33 -61.91 -29.02
C GLU A 153 -75.00 -61.53 -29.67
N LYS A 154 -74.84 -61.78 -30.97
CA LYS A 154 -73.65 -61.40 -31.74
C LYS A 154 -73.49 -59.88 -31.83
N LYS A 155 -74.57 -59.14 -32.13
CA LYS A 155 -74.55 -57.67 -32.11
C LYS A 155 -74.23 -57.10 -30.74
N GLN A 156 -74.74 -57.70 -29.66
CA GLN A 156 -74.41 -57.31 -28.30
C GLN A 156 -72.93 -57.56 -27.99
N LYS A 157 -72.41 -58.74 -28.36
CA LYS A 157 -71.01 -59.10 -28.15
C LYS A 157 -70.06 -58.17 -28.91
N GLU A 158 -70.36 -57.86 -30.16
CA GLU A 158 -69.59 -56.89 -30.97
C GLU A 158 -69.62 -55.48 -30.36
N MET A 159 -70.77 -55.01 -29.86
CA MET A 159 -70.89 -53.74 -29.15
C MET A 159 -70.08 -53.73 -27.84
N TRP A 160 -70.06 -54.86 -27.12
CA TRP A 160 -69.29 -55.02 -25.90
C TRP A 160 -67.78 -55.03 -26.16
N GLU A 161 -67.34 -55.75 -27.19
CA GLU A 161 -65.95 -55.78 -27.64
C GLU A 161 -65.47 -54.39 -28.10
N LYS A 162 -66.28 -53.66 -28.88
CA LYS A 162 -65.94 -52.30 -29.31
C LYS A 162 -65.81 -51.33 -28.14
N ARG A 163 -66.77 -51.36 -27.20
CA ARG A 163 -66.71 -50.53 -25.98
C ARG A 163 -65.50 -50.88 -25.11
N ASN A 164 -65.16 -52.17 -24.98
CA ASN A 164 -63.99 -52.59 -24.21
C ASN A 164 -62.67 -52.18 -24.88
N GLN A 165 -62.59 -52.18 -26.22
CA GLN A 165 -61.44 -51.64 -26.96
C GLN A 165 -61.29 -50.13 -26.77
N GLU A 166 -62.38 -49.36 -26.84
CA GLU A 166 -62.39 -47.92 -26.56
C GLU A 166 -61.96 -47.63 -25.10
N ASP A 167 -62.41 -48.43 -24.13
CA ASP A 167 -61.99 -48.34 -22.74
C ASP A 167 -60.50 -48.65 -22.55
N GLU A 168 -60.00 -49.68 -23.22
CA GLU A 168 -58.58 -50.04 -23.19
C GLU A 168 -57.71 -48.92 -23.78
N GLN A 169 -58.13 -48.31 -24.89
CA GLN A 169 -57.44 -47.15 -25.46
C GLN A 169 -57.44 -45.96 -24.49
N ARG A 170 -58.57 -45.67 -23.84
CA ARG A 170 -58.64 -44.62 -22.80
C ARG A 170 -57.68 -44.91 -21.65
N ARG A 171 -57.61 -46.16 -21.18
CA ARG A 171 -56.64 -46.58 -20.14
C ARG A 171 -55.20 -46.34 -20.58
N GLN A 172 -54.86 -46.71 -21.81
CA GLN A 172 -53.50 -46.50 -22.34
C GLN A 172 -53.15 -45.03 -22.52
N GLU A 173 -54.09 -44.20 -22.99
CA GLU A 173 -53.89 -42.75 -23.08
C GLU A 173 -53.69 -42.11 -21.70
N GLU A 174 -54.49 -42.52 -20.71
CA GLU A 174 -54.37 -42.02 -19.34
C GLU A 174 -53.04 -42.44 -18.70
N GLN A 175 -52.60 -43.69 -18.91
CA GLN A 175 -51.26 -44.15 -18.49
C GLN A 175 -50.15 -43.35 -19.18
N ARG A 176 -50.27 -43.05 -20.48
CA ARG A 176 -49.30 -42.20 -21.19
C ARG A 176 -49.27 -40.78 -20.64
N ARG A 177 -50.41 -40.19 -20.29
CA ARG A 177 -50.48 -38.87 -19.65
C ARG A 177 -49.84 -38.87 -18.27
N ILE A 178 -50.10 -39.90 -17.46
CA ILE A 178 -49.47 -40.06 -16.15
C ILE A 178 -47.95 -40.21 -16.30
N LYS A 179 -47.49 -41.03 -17.24
CA LYS A 179 -46.06 -41.22 -17.49
C LYS A 179 -45.39 -39.90 -17.93
N LYS A 180 -46.00 -39.14 -18.85
CA LYS A 180 -45.49 -37.82 -19.25
C LYS A 180 -45.37 -36.86 -18.07
N LEU A 181 -46.38 -36.80 -17.21
CA LEU A 181 -46.35 -35.97 -16.00
C LEU A 181 -45.26 -36.41 -15.02
N GLN A 182 -45.02 -37.72 -14.88
CA GLN A 182 -43.93 -38.25 -14.08
C GLN A 182 -42.56 -37.88 -14.65
N ASP A 183 -42.39 -38.01 -15.97
CA ASP A 183 -41.15 -37.65 -16.67
C ASP A 183 -40.87 -36.13 -16.56
N GLU A 184 -41.89 -35.27 -16.69
CA GLU A 184 -41.78 -33.81 -16.48
C GLU A 184 -41.36 -33.48 -15.04
N TYR A 185 -41.94 -34.17 -14.06
CA TYR A 185 -41.57 -34.01 -12.66
C TYR A 185 -40.12 -34.42 -12.38
N GLU A 186 -39.66 -35.53 -12.98
CA GLU A 186 -38.29 -36.01 -12.84
C GLU A 186 -37.29 -35.06 -13.49
N GLN A 187 -37.60 -34.54 -14.68
CA GLN A 187 -36.77 -33.53 -15.35
C GLN A 187 -36.63 -32.24 -14.53
N GLU A 188 -37.73 -31.77 -13.92
CA GLU A 188 -37.68 -30.56 -13.09
C GLU A 188 -36.88 -30.80 -11.80
N ARG A 189 -36.96 -32.01 -11.23
CA ARG A 189 -36.14 -32.44 -10.10
C ARG A 189 -34.65 -32.50 -10.46
N GLU A 190 -34.30 -33.03 -11.63
CA GLU A 190 -32.91 -33.07 -12.11
C GLU A 190 -32.33 -31.67 -12.31
N LYS A 191 -33.10 -30.73 -12.90
CA LYS A 191 -32.68 -29.33 -13.03
C LYS A 191 -32.45 -28.69 -11.67
N TYR A 192 -33.35 -28.93 -10.71
CA TYR A 192 -33.22 -28.44 -9.35
C TYR A 192 -31.98 -29.01 -8.67
N GLU A 193 -31.71 -30.31 -8.79
CA GLU A 193 -30.49 -30.93 -8.25
C GLU A 193 -29.22 -30.39 -8.90
N LYS A 194 -29.24 -30.15 -10.21
CA LYS A 194 -28.10 -29.57 -10.92
C LYS A 194 -27.81 -28.15 -10.42
N LYS A 195 -28.84 -27.31 -10.32
CA LYS A 195 -28.72 -25.96 -9.75
C LYS A 195 -28.21 -25.99 -8.32
N ARG A 196 -28.69 -26.94 -7.50
CA ARG A 196 -28.20 -27.15 -6.13
C ARG A 196 -26.71 -27.46 -6.09
N LYS A 197 -26.22 -28.34 -6.98
CA LYS A 197 -24.80 -28.70 -7.07
C LYS A 197 -23.95 -27.50 -7.51
N GLU A 198 -24.43 -26.71 -8.46
CA GLU A 198 -23.77 -25.48 -8.91
C GLU A 198 -23.68 -24.44 -7.78
N ASP A 199 -24.78 -24.19 -7.08
CA ASP A 199 -24.81 -23.27 -5.92
C ASP A 199 -23.88 -23.75 -4.79
N ASP A 200 -23.83 -25.06 -4.54
CA ASP A 200 -22.91 -25.64 -3.56
C ASP A 200 -21.44 -25.53 -3.99
N GLN A 201 -21.15 -25.59 -5.29
CA GLN A 201 -19.82 -25.39 -5.82
C GLN A 201 -19.38 -23.93 -5.69
N ILE A 202 -20.21 -22.98 -6.13
CA ILE A 202 -19.94 -21.54 -6.02
C ILE A 202 -19.69 -21.16 -4.56
N ARG A 203 -20.50 -21.68 -3.63
CA ARG A 203 -20.31 -21.41 -2.20
C ARG A 203 -18.97 -21.95 -1.69
N ARG A 204 -18.57 -23.18 -2.06
CA ARG A 204 -17.26 -23.72 -1.65
C ARG A 204 -16.11 -22.89 -2.20
N GLU A 205 -16.22 -22.42 -3.44
CA GLU A 205 -15.23 -21.55 -4.06
C GLU A 205 -15.13 -20.21 -3.30
N GLN A 206 -16.26 -19.61 -2.91
CA GLN A 206 -16.29 -18.40 -2.08
C GLN A 206 -15.66 -18.63 -0.70
N GLU A 207 -16.01 -19.72 0.00
CA GLU A 207 -15.43 -20.07 1.28
C GLU A 207 -13.91 -20.32 1.19
N GLU A 208 -13.43 -20.94 0.11
CA GLU A 208 -12.01 -21.14 -0.14
C GLU A 208 -11.30 -19.81 -0.45
N GLN A 209 -11.94 -18.92 -1.20
CA GLN A 209 -11.40 -17.60 -1.50
C GLN A 209 -11.30 -16.73 -0.25
N GLU A 210 -12.35 -16.70 0.60
CA GLU A 210 -12.30 -16.00 1.89
C GLU A 210 -11.18 -16.54 2.79
N ARG A 211 -10.98 -17.87 2.82
CA ARG A 211 -9.87 -18.49 3.56
C ARG A 211 -8.51 -18.06 3.03
N LYS A 212 -8.32 -18.10 1.70
CA LYS A 212 -7.07 -17.66 1.05
C LYS A 212 -6.77 -16.20 1.33
N GLU A 213 -7.78 -15.32 1.25
CA GLU A 213 -7.61 -13.91 1.58
C GLU A 213 -7.18 -13.69 3.04
N LEU A 214 -7.70 -14.50 3.97
CA LEU A 214 -7.33 -14.41 5.38
C LEU A 214 -5.90 -14.92 5.62
N GLU A 215 -5.51 -16.02 4.98
CA GLU A 215 -4.13 -16.55 4.99
C GLU A 215 -3.14 -15.54 4.36
N GLU A 216 -3.48 -14.92 3.23
CA GLU A 216 -2.66 -13.89 2.58
C GLU A 216 -2.50 -12.65 3.45
N LYS A 217 -3.58 -12.19 4.10
CA LYS A 217 -3.52 -11.08 5.06
C LYS A 217 -2.60 -11.42 6.24
N TYR A 218 -2.67 -12.64 6.76
CA TYR A 218 -1.77 -13.10 7.82
C TYR A 218 -0.31 -13.13 7.35
N LYS A 219 -0.04 -13.72 6.19
CA LYS A 219 1.30 -13.77 5.61
C LYS A 219 1.89 -12.37 5.40
N LYS A 220 1.09 -11.43 4.89
CA LYS A 220 1.51 -10.03 4.72
C LYS A 220 1.83 -9.37 6.07
N LYS A 221 0.96 -9.53 7.09
CA LYS A 221 1.23 -9.01 8.44
C LYS A 221 2.52 -9.59 9.04
N MET A 222 2.78 -10.88 8.81
CA MET A 222 4.01 -11.54 9.25
C MET A 222 5.26 -11.01 8.54
N GLU A 223 5.18 -10.80 7.22
CA GLU A 223 6.26 -10.19 6.44
C GLU A 223 6.50 -8.74 6.88
N ASP A 224 5.45 -7.93 7.02
CA ASP A 224 5.53 -6.54 7.49
C ASP A 224 6.12 -6.43 8.90
N MET A 225 5.83 -7.39 9.80
CA MET A 225 6.45 -7.45 11.12
C MET A 225 7.94 -7.75 10.99
N LYS A 226 8.31 -8.79 10.23
CA LYS A 226 9.70 -9.17 10.03
C LYS A 226 10.54 -8.04 9.41
N THR A 227 10.03 -7.35 8.39
CA THR A 227 10.75 -6.24 7.75
C THR A 227 10.95 -5.07 8.71
N LYS A 228 9.98 -4.75 9.57
CA LYS A 228 10.15 -3.72 10.60
C LYS A 228 11.30 -4.03 11.54
N TYR A 229 11.39 -5.25 12.07
CA TYR A 229 12.50 -5.63 12.95
C TYR A 229 13.86 -5.64 12.22
N GLU A 230 13.89 -6.09 10.97
CA GLU A 230 15.11 -6.05 10.15
C GLU A 230 15.57 -4.60 9.87
N GLU A 231 14.64 -3.70 9.54
CA GLU A 231 14.93 -2.29 9.30
C GLU A 231 15.33 -1.55 10.59
N GLU A 232 14.65 -1.80 11.70
CA GLU A 232 15.00 -1.24 13.01
C GLU A 232 16.39 -1.69 13.45
N ALA A 233 16.68 -2.99 13.35
CA ALA A 233 17.99 -3.53 13.70
C ALA A 233 19.09 -2.93 12.81
N ARG A 234 18.80 -2.72 11.52
CA ARG A 234 19.72 -2.06 10.59
C ARG A 234 19.96 -0.59 10.95
N LYS A 235 18.92 0.19 11.22
CA LYS A 235 19.05 1.60 11.63
C LYS A 235 19.85 1.73 12.92
N GLN A 236 19.55 0.91 13.93
CA GLN A 236 20.30 0.89 15.18
C GLN A 236 21.76 0.50 14.98
N ALA A 237 22.04 -0.51 14.15
CA ALA A 237 23.41 -0.90 13.80
C ALA A 237 24.16 0.18 13.01
N GLU A 238 23.49 0.92 12.13
CA GLU A 238 24.09 2.05 11.40
C GLU A 238 24.44 3.21 12.34
N GLU A 239 23.59 3.49 13.35
CA GLU A 239 23.80 4.53 14.34
C GLU A 239 24.90 4.18 15.35
N PHE A 240 24.85 2.96 15.89
CA PHE A 240 25.68 2.47 17.00
C PHE A 240 26.45 1.20 16.61
N ASN A 241 27.56 1.36 15.86
CA ASN A 241 28.48 0.26 15.58
C ASN A 241 29.90 0.52 16.10
N GLU A 242 30.65 -0.58 16.28
CA GLU A 242 32.05 -0.57 16.73
C GLU A 242 32.94 0.29 15.82
N PHE A 243 32.66 0.32 14.50
CA PHE A 243 33.39 1.13 13.54
C PHE A 243 33.22 2.63 13.83
N ARG A 244 31.99 3.14 13.95
CA ARG A 244 31.70 4.54 14.27
C ARG A 244 32.36 4.94 15.60
N GLN A 245 32.28 4.09 16.62
CA GLN A 245 32.89 4.39 17.91
C GLN A 245 34.43 4.49 17.83
N LYS A 246 35.07 3.62 17.06
CA LYS A 246 36.52 3.64 16.84
C LYS A 246 36.95 4.93 16.13
N TYR A 247 36.36 5.21 14.97
CA TYR A 247 36.74 6.38 14.17
C TYR A 247 36.34 7.70 14.85
N MET A 248 35.23 7.74 15.59
CA MET A 248 34.84 8.95 16.33
C MET A 248 35.87 9.32 17.41
N LYS A 249 36.43 8.34 18.12
CA LYS A 249 37.53 8.58 19.07
C LYS A 249 38.80 9.06 18.37
N ASP A 250 39.15 8.46 17.23
CA ASP A 250 40.30 8.88 16.44
C ASP A 250 40.14 10.32 15.91
N PHE A 251 38.92 10.69 15.49
CA PHE A 251 38.58 12.06 15.09
C PHE A 251 38.62 13.04 16.26
N GLU A 252 38.11 12.67 17.43
CA GLU A 252 38.17 13.49 18.65
C GLU A 252 39.63 13.78 19.04
N ALA A 253 40.47 12.75 19.07
CA ALA A 253 41.89 12.91 19.34
C ALA A 253 42.59 13.82 18.31
N LEU A 254 42.25 13.67 17.02
CA LEU A 254 42.81 14.52 15.96
C LEU A 254 42.38 15.98 16.07
N ILE A 255 41.13 16.23 16.49
CA ILE A 255 40.62 17.59 16.75
C ILE A 255 41.37 18.21 17.92
N GLU A 256 41.62 17.44 18.99
CA GLU A 256 42.38 17.89 20.14
C GLU A 256 43.81 18.27 19.75
N THR A 257 44.52 17.41 19.00
CA THR A 257 45.89 17.70 18.54
C THR A 257 45.95 18.94 17.66
N HIS A 258 45.04 19.09 16.69
CA HIS A 258 45.00 20.31 15.86
C HIS A 258 44.61 21.55 16.67
N GLY A 259 43.78 21.39 17.69
CA GLY A 259 43.41 22.45 18.63
C GLY A 259 44.62 22.94 19.45
N GLU A 260 45.47 22.02 19.90
CA GLU A 260 46.73 22.34 20.57
C GLU A 260 47.72 23.03 19.63
N GLU A 261 47.92 22.49 18.42
CA GLU A 261 48.80 23.10 17.40
C GLU A 261 48.38 24.54 17.06
N LEU A 262 47.07 24.79 16.95
CA LEU A 262 46.54 26.14 16.71
C LEU A 262 46.79 27.08 17.90
N LYS A 263 46.68 26.59 19.13
CA LYS A 263 47.02 27.37 20.34
C LYS A 263 48.50 27.72 20.37
N ASP A 264 49.36 26.73 20.11
CA ASP A 264 50.81 26.92 20.07
C ASP A 264 51.25 27.91 18.98
N LEU A 265 50.62 27.82 17.80
CA LEU A 265 50.87 28.76 16.71
C LEU A 265 50.44 30.17 17.08
N LYS A 266 49.26 30.31 17.71
CA LYS A 266 48.76 31.61 18.19
C LYS A 266 49.69 32.21 19.24
N GLN A 267 50.15 31.43 20.20
CA GLN A 267 51.11 31.88 21.22
C GLN A 267 52.46 32.28 20.63
N ARG A 268 52.97 31.52 19.63
CA ARG A 268 54.20 31.90 18.91
C ARG A 268 54.03 33.24 18.21
N HIS A 269 52.92 33.44 17.51
CA HIS A 269 52.64 34.70 16.84
C HIS A 269 52.51 35.86 17.83
N GLU A 270 51.85 35.65 18.97
CA GLU A 270 51.73 36.67 20.03
C GLU A 270 53.09 37.06 20.62
N LYS A 271 53.97 36.10 20.89
CA LYS A 271 55.34 36.37 21.34
C LYS A 271 56.18 37.09 20.28
N GLU A 272 56.04 36.71 19.01
CA GLU A 272 56.72 37.41 17.90
C GLU A 272 56.24 38.87 17.84
N MET A 273 54.94 39.11 17.99
CA MET A 273 54.38 40.46 18.04
C MET A 273 54.94 41.26 19.23
N GLU A 274 54.97 40.70 20.43
CA GLU A 274 55.56 41.35 21.62
C GLU A 274 57.06 41.66 21.40
N GLN A 275 57.83 40.71 20.89
CA GLN A 275 59.26 40.91 20.58
C GLN A 275 59.45 42.02 19.55
N THR A 276 58.62 42.06 18.51
CA THR A 276 58.71 43.15 17.53
C THR A 276 58.34 44.50 18.16
N GLU A 277 57.34 44.57 19.03
CA GLU A 277 57.01 45.82 19.74
C GLU A 277 58.16 46.26 20.65
N GLU A 278 58.82 45.34 21.35
CA GLU A 278 60.01 45.61 22.16
C GLU A 278 61.17 46.13 21.29
N THR A 279 61.49 45.48 20.18
CA THR A 279 62.56 45.95 19.27
C THR A 279 62.24 47.32 18.70
N HIS A 280 61.00 47.57 18.27
CA HIS A 280 60.61 48.90 17.78
C HIS A 280 60.72 49.96 18.89
N SER A 281 60.39 49.62 20.14
CA SER A 281 60.52 50.51 21.30
C SER A 281 61.99 50.85 21.60
N GLU A 282 62.89 49.88 21.52
CA GLU A 282 64.33 50.08 21.67
C GLU A 282 64.93 50.92 20.54
N GLU A 283 64.58 50.61 19.29
CA GLU A 283 64.97 51.40 18.12
C GLU A 283 64.47 52.84 18.23
N TYR A 284 63.24 53.06 18.70
CA TYR A 284 62.69 54.40 18.90
C TYR A 284 63.46 55.18 19.97
N LYS A 285 63.86 54.54 21.08
CA LYS A 285 64.72 55.16 22.11
C LYS A 285 66.09 55.53 21.54
N LEU A 286 66.72 54.62 20.79
CA LEU A 286 68.00 54.88 20.14
C LEU A 286 67.92 56.04 19.16
N LEU A 287 66.87 56.08 18.33
CA LEU A 287 66.62 57.18 17.40
C LEU A 287 66.41 58.51 18.14
N GLN A 288 65.68 58.49 19.25
CA GLN A 288 65.45 59.66 20.08
C GLN A 288 66.78 60.20 20.65
N ASP A 289 67.67 59.33 21.12
CA ASP A 289 68.97 59.73 21.66
C ASP A 289 69.93 60.24 20.57
N LEU A 290 69.96 59.61 19.40
CA LEU A 290 70.66 60.12 18.21
C LEU A 290 70.17 61.51 17.82
N THR A 291 68.85 61.73 17.85
CA THR A 291 68.24 63.03 17.54
C THR A 291 68.67 64.08 18.56
N LYS A 292 68.65 63.78 19.86
CA LYS A 292 69.14 64.68 20.91
C LYS A 292 70.62 65.03 20.73
N HIS A 293 71.47 64.07 20.36
CA HIS A 293 72.88 64.31 20.13
C HIS A 293 73.09 65.27 18.95
N LYS A 294 72.42 64.99 17.83
CA LYS A 294 72.52 65.79 16.61
C LYS A 294 71.97 67.21 16.80
N GLU A 295 70.90 67.35 17.59
CA GLU A 295 70.37 68.67 17.98
C GLU A 295 71.37 69.46 18.83
N LYS A 296 72.11 68.79 19.74
CA LYS A 296 73.18 69.44 20.52
C LYS A 296 74.34 69.89 19.63
N GLU A 297 74.83 69.03 18.75
CA GLU A 297 75.89 69.37 17.79
C GLU A 297 75.49 70.58 16.93
N LEU A 298 74.28 70.56 16.35
CA LEU A 298 73.78 71.68 15.56
C LEU A 298 73.67 72.97 16.38
N LYS A 299 73.25 72.90 17.65
CA LYS A 299 73.23 74.06 18.56
C LYS A 299 74.63 74.60 18.85
N GLU A 300 75.62 73.75 18.98
CA GLU A 300 77.02 74.16 19.19
C GLU A 300 77.62 74.78 17.91
N GLU A 301 77.38 74.18 16.74
CA GLU A 301 77.78 74.76 15.46
C GLU A 301 77.12 76.13 15.20
N LEU A 302 75.82 76.25 15.51
CA LEU A 302 75.11 77.53 15.41
C LEU A 302 75.70 78.58 16.35
N LYS A 303 76.04 78.23 17.59
CA LYS A 303 76.73 79.14 18.52
C LYS A 303 78.11 79.54 18.02
N GLY A 304 78.85 78.62 17.41
CA GLY A 304 80.15 78.90 16.78
C GLY A 304 80.03 79.93 15.67
N LYS A 305 79.10 79.70 14.73
CA LYS A 305 78.83 80.64 13.64
C LYS A 305 78.30 82.00 14.12
N GLU A 306 77.45 82.02 15.15
CA GLU A 306 76.96 83.27 15.72
C GLU A 306 78.10 84.11 16.32
N LYS A 307 79.10 83.44 16.92
CA LYS A 307 80.30 84.10 17.45
C LYS A 307 81.18 84.66 16.33
N GLU A 308 81.43 83.89 15.26
CA GLU A 308 82.15 84.38 14.08
C GLU A 308 81.46 85.60 13.47
N LEU A 309 80.12 85.56 13.36
CA LEU A 309 79.33 86.68 12.82
C LEU A 309 79.46 87.93 13.70
N LYS A 310 79.50 87.79 15.03
CA LYS A 310 79.75 88.91 15.96
C LYS A 310 81.15 89.49 15.80
N ASP A 311 82.18 88.64 15.73
CA ASP A 311 83.56 89.09 15.53
C ASP A 311 83.71 89.83 14.19
N ASP A 312 83.04 89.37 13.13
CA ASP A 312 83.05 90.03 11.83
C ASP A 312 82.27 91.34 11.82
N MET A 313 81.13 91.43 12.51
CA MET A 313 80.43 92.71 12.74
C MET A 313 81.34 93.72 13.46
N GLU A 314 82.11 93.29 14.46
CA GLU A 314 83.02 94.16 15.21
C GLU A 314 84.20 94.65 14.35
N LYS A 315 84.76 93.77 13.50
CA LYS A 315 85.76 94.17 12.49
C LYS A 315 85.19 95.17 11.48
N MET A 316 83.94 94.99 11.05
CA MET A 316 83.28 95.92 10.13
C MET A 316 83.07 97.28 10.78
N LYS A 317 82.64 97.31 12.04
CA LYS A 317 82.48 98.54 12.83
C LYS A 317 83.78 99.32 12.97
N ASN A 318 84.88 98.62 13.28
CA ASN A 318 86.23 99.24 13.33
C ASN A 318 86.70 99.77 11.97
N LYS A 319 86.31 99.13 10.86
CA LYS A 319 86.60 99.66 9.51
C LYS A 319 85.78 100.91 9.22
N GLU A 320 84.53 100.94 9.65
CA GLU A 320 83.62 102.08 9.49
C GLU A 320 84.12 103.30 10.27
N GLU A 321 84.61 103.11 11.50
CA GLU A 321 85.28 104.16 12.27
C GLU A 321 86.53 104.70 11.56
N ARG A 322 87.38 103.84 10.99
CA ARG A 322 88.56 104.29 10.22
C ARG A 322 88.18 105.04 8.93
N ILE A 323 87.05 104.71 8.31
CA ILE A 323 86.54 105.44 7.15
C ILE A 323 86.08 106.84 7.59
N SER A 324 85.35 106.95 8.71
CA SER A 324 84.97 108.24 9.29
C SER A 324 86.20 109.11 9.60
N GLU A 325 87.25 108.53 10.20
CA GLU A 325 88.50 109.27 10.48
C GLU A 325 89.19 109.76 9.20
N LEU A 326 89.15 108.96 8.11
CA LEU A 326 89.70 109.35 6.81
C LEU A 326 88.87 110.45 6.14
N GLU A 327 87.56 110.44 6.31
CA GLU A 327 86.65 111.49 5.83
C GLU A 327 86.92 112.81 6.55
N ASP A 328 87.04 112.79 7.89
CA ASP A 328 87.43 113.97 8.68
C ASP A 328 88.79 114.53 8.25
N LEU A 329 89.76 113.65 7.95
CA LEU A 329 91.09 114.05 7.46
C LEU A 329 91.02 114.68 6.07
N LYS A 330 90.20 114.13 5.17
CA LYS A 330 89.95 114.73 3.85
C LYS A 330 89.27 116.10 3.98
N GLU A 331 88.34 116.26 4.91
CA GLU A 331 87.66 117.53 5.13
C GLU A 331 88.63 118.61 5.62
N LYS A 332 89.56 118.24 6.54
CA LYS A 332 90.66 119.12 6.95
C LYS A 332 91.61 119.49 5.80
N GLN A 333 92.01 118.51 4.99
CA GLN A 333 92.83 118.78 3.80
C GLN A 333 92.10 119.70 2.81
N GLN A 334 90.79 119.53 2.64
CA GLN A 334 89.98 120.38 1.79
C GLN A 334 89.87 121.81 2.34
N GLN A 335 89.77 121.98 3.66
CA GLN A 335 89.86 123.29 4.32
C GLN A 335 91.24 123.93 4.12
N GLU A 336 92.34 123.20 4.30
CA GLU A 336 93.69 123.73 4.05
C GLU A 336 93.92 124.13 2.58
N ILE A 337 93.41 123.34 1.62
CA ILE A 337 93.43 123.69 0.20
C ILE A 337 92.60 124.96 -0.07
N ASN A 338 91.44 125.09 0.58
CA ASN A 338 90.60 126.29 0.47
C ASN A 338 91.28 127.52 1.08
N ASP A 339 91.95 127.38 2.22
CA ASP A 339 92.75 128.44 2.85
C ASP A 339 93.95 128.83 2.00
N LEU A 340 94.64 127.86 1.38
CA LEU A 340 95.70 128.11 0.40
C LEU A 340 95.15 128.83 -0.84
N LYS A 341 94.02 128.40 -1.41
CA LYS A 341 93.34 129.10 -2.51
C LYS A 341 93.02 130.56 -2.15
N LYS A 342 92.53 130.81 -0.93
CA LYS A 342 92.24 132.15 -0.42
C LYS A 342 93.52 133.00 -0.30
N LYS A 343 94.63 132.41 0.16
CA LYS A 343 95.96 133.04 0.21
C LYS A 343 96.53 133.41 -1.17
N TYR A 344 96.23 132.62 -2.21
CA TYR A 344 96.68 132.87 -3.58
C TYR A 344 95.73 133.77 -4.39
N GLN A 345 94.47 133.93 -3.97
CA GLN A 345 93.54 134.90 -4.57
C GLN A 345 93.88 136.37 -4.23
N GLU A 346 94.47 136.65 -3.07
CA GLU A 346 94.83 138.03 -2.69
C GLU A 346 96.22 138.47 -3.21
N LYS A 347 97.00 137.57 -3.80
CA LYS A 347 98.34 137.86 -4.38
C LYS A 347 98.37 138.05 -5.90
N CYS A 348 97.24 137.93 -6.58
CA CYS A 348 97.15 138.10 -8.04
C CYS A 348 96.01 139.03 -8.46
N THR A 349 96.22 140.34 -8.24
CA THR A 349 95.80 141.35 -9.22
C THR A 349 96.95 142.33 -9.39
N ILE A 350 97.58 142.24 -10.56
CA ILE A 350 98.60 143.14 -11.10
C ILE A 350 97.87 144.10 -12.05
N LEU A 351 98.31 145.37 -12.00
CA LEU A 351 97.95 146.57 -12.79
C LEU A 351 96.75 147.38 -12.28
#